data_AF-A0A7Y8HUS1-F1
#
_entry.id   AF-A0A7Y8HUS1-F1
#
_cell.length_a   1.000
_cell.length_b   1.000
_cell.length_c   1.000
_cell.angle_alpha   90.00
_cell.angle_beta   90.00
_cell.angle_gamma   90.00
#
_symmetry.space_group_name_H-M   'P 1'
#
loop_
_entity.id
_entity.type
_entity.pdbx_description
1 polymer ?
#
loop_
_entity_poly.entity_id
_entity_poly.type
_entity_poly.pdbx_seq_one_letter_code
_entity_poly.pdbx_strand_id
1 'polypeptide(L)'
;MQKVKRCKHKPSQLGIKEILRAYDISSGISASIIPLVEAEDRGIIVDLKEPHNIASKIIRYDALFSIGLSKEYVDKRELNLFISLRELIQNALDEEESVSGQPQVQFEQDLQGTWIIDKGRGLKLEALRMGESNKDCWMRGYFGEGLKLAASYLTLNHIPVYIFTKDKILKFLVLPKDAQNPGIFVLIGRSKEKVQGTRILLYGYKPDPEFIEKIVRFWNNELENKLIAEVKFSSKDCPKEMPSAIFDFPNLLYIRNMYVGEMSQVAKRKSLLSYDLWWVRLDISRKLMTQTTPQLFFEIAKLLGLSVVARKKFVEKLVETGMLKTRRIGEKLAIEFNPIFSIVEGHLFVYAFPEGMFDTFVDILGLVEKKDFIRRVTSHEEVERAISEGMIPLLLPYEISDRFSSIPSL
;
A
#
# COMPACT_ATOMS: atom_id res chain seq x y z
N MET A 1 -15.07 -9.11 62.91
CA MET A 1 -15.43 -8.61 61.56
C MET A 1 -14.94 -7.17 61.40
N GLN A 2 -13.77 -6.98 60.77
CA GLN A 2 -13.26 -5.65 60.43
C GLN A 2 -14.02 -5.10 59.22
N LYS A 3 -14.67 -3.94 59.39
CA LYS A 3 -15.28 -3.18 58.30
C LYS A 3 -14.17 -2.59 57.42
N VAL A 4 -13.98 -3.16 56.24
CA VAL A 4 -13.15 -2.57 55.19
C VAL A 4 -13.81 -1.27 54.73
N LYS A 5 -13.27 -0.12 55.16
CA LYS A 5 -13.61 1.20 54.62
C LYS A 5 -13.15 1.23 53.16
N ARG A 6 -14.08 1.07 52.21
CA ARG A 6 -13.85 1.46 50.81
C ARG A 6 -13.58 2.97 50.77
N CYS A 7 -12.31 3.35 50.60
CA CYS A 7 -11.96 4.70 50.20
C CYS A 7 -12.53 4.96 48.80
N LYS A 8 -13.69 5.62 48.74
CA LYS A 8 -14.18 6.24 47.51
C LYS A 8 -13.33 7.49 47.26
N HIS A 9 -12.17 7.35 46.63
CA HIS A 9 -11.62 8.47 45.88
C HIS A 9 -12.58 8.72 44.71
N LYS A 10 -13.42 9.77 44.80
CA LYS A 10 -14.06 10.33 43.62
C LYS A 10 -12.93 10.99 42.80
N PRO A 11 -12.48 10.43 41.67
CA PRO A 11 -11.56 11.15 40.81
C PRO A 11 -12.24 12.46 40.38
N SER A 12 -11.51 13.57 40.31
CA SER A 12 -12.04 14.85 39.81
C SER A 12 -12.62 14.63 38.41
N GLN A 13 -13.95 14.63 38.29
CA GLN A 13 -14.64 14.37 37.03
C GLN A 13 -14.59 15.64 36.19
N LEU A 14 -14.00 15.54 34.99
CA LEU A 14 -14.02 16.63 34.02
C LEU A 14 -15.39 16.67 33.34
N GLY A 15 -15.99 17.85 33.26
CA GLY A 15 -17.15 18.06 32.40
C GLY A 15 -16.74 18.07 30.93
N ILE A 16 -17.73 18.05 30.04
CA ILE A 16 -17.49 18.04 28.59
C ILE A 16 -16.63 19.22 28.13
N LYS A 17 -16.83 20.42 28.68
CA LYS A 17 -16.03 21.61 28.33
C LYS A 17 -14.55 21.43 28.67
N GLU A 18 -14.22 20.88 29.84
CA GLU A 18 -12.82 20.64 30.20
C GLU A 18 -12.21 19.51 29.36
N ILE A 19 -12.97 18.48 29.00
CA ILE A 19 -12.51 17.40 28.11
C ILE A 19 -12.19 17.97 26.72
N LEU A 20 -13.11 18.73 26.13
CA LEU A 20 -12.90 19.31 24.80
C LEU A 20 -11.62 20.19 24.78
N ARG A 21 -11.42 21.01 25.82
CA ARG A 21 -10.22 21.84 25.95
C ARG A 21 -8.95 21.02 26.18
N ALA A 22 -9.00 20.00 27.04
CA ALA A 22 -7.83 19.20 27.39
C ALA A 22 -7.32 18.35 26.21
N TYR A 23 -8.21 17.94 25.32
CA TYR A 23 -7.88 17.08 24.20
C TYR A 23 -7.77 17.82 22.86
N ASP A 24 -7.94 19.15 22.86
CA ASP A 24 -7.94 20.01 21.68
C ASP A 24 -9.00 19.57 20.65
N ILE A 25 -10.22 19.31 21.14
CA ILE A 25 -11.34 18.80 20.35
C ILE A 25 -12.17 19.97 19.82
N SER A 26 -12.33 20.02 18.50
CA SER A 26 -13.19 21.02 17.85
C SER A 26 -14.69 20.83 18.17
N SER A 27 -15.46 21.92 18.10
CA SER A 27 -16.93 21.88 18.26
C SER A 27 -17.62 20.98 17.25
N GLY A 28 -17.01 20.75 16.08
CA GLY A 28 -17.57 19.92 15.02
C GLY A 28 -17.68 18.44 15.35
N ILE A 29 -16.95 17.94 16.36
CA ILE A 29 -17.01 16.54 16.81
C ILE A 29 -17.40 16.39 18.28
N SER A 30 -17.72 17.48 18.98
CA SER A 30 -18.05 17.42 20.41
C SER A 30 -19.26 16.56 20.72
N ALA A 31 -20.24 16.50 19.80
CA ALA A 31 -21.44 15.67 19.95
C ALA A 31 -21.15 14.16 19.95
N SER A 32 -19.98 13.75 19.44
CA SER A 32 -19.55 12.35 19.41
C SER A 32 -18.74 11.96 20.65
N ILE A 33 -18.42 12.92 21.53
CA ILE A 33 -17.67 12.71 22.77
C ILE A 33 -18.65 12.54 23.93
N ILE A 34 -18.53 11.44 24.64
CA ILE A 34 -19.35 11.11 25.81
C ILE A 34 -18.41 11.00 27.01
N PRO A 35 -18.42 11.96 27.96
CA PRO A 35 -17.69 11.82 29.23
C PRO A 35 -18.02 10.49 29.90
N LEU A 36 -17.04 9.82 30.51
CA LEU A 36 -17.28 8.49 31.08
C LEU A 36 -18.36 8.45 32.17
N VAL A 37 -18.50 9.54 32.92
CA VAL A 37 -19.56 9.69 33.93
C VAL A 37 -20.94 9.65 33.28
N GLU A 38 -21.10 10.39 32.18
CA GLU A 38 -22.33 10.41 31.42
C GLU A 38 -22.60 9.06 30.73
N ALA A 39 -21.55 8.36 30.28
CA ALA A 39 -21.68 7.01 29.75
C ALA A 39 -22.22 6.05 30.83
N GLU A 40 -21.70 6.12 32.06
CA GLU A 40 -22.18 5.33 33.20
C GLU A 40 -23.64 5.67 33.55
N ASP A 41 -24.01 6.95 33.58
CA ASP A 41 -25.38 7.42 33.83
C ASP A 41 -26.36 6.93 32.75
N ARG A 42 -25.88 6.76 31.51
CA ARG A 42 -26.63 6.18 30.38
C ARG A 42 -26.67 4.65 30.40
N GLY A 43 -26.08 4.00 31.41
CA GLY A 43 -26.00 2.54 31.53
C GLY A 43 -24.99 1.88 30.58
N ILE A 44 -24.08 2.66 29.98
CA ILE A 44 -23.02 2.13 29.12
C ILE A 44 -21.90 1.59 30.01
N ILE A 45 -21.87 0.27 30.16
CA ILE A 45 -20.84 -0.41 30.95
C ILE A 45 -19.55 -0.49 30.14
N VAL A 46 -18.54 0.29 30.54
CA VAL A 46 -17.20 0.23 29.97
C VAL A 46 -16.29 -0.55 30.91
N ASP A 47 -15.72 -1.65 30.40
CA ASP A 47 -14.69 -2.39 31.15
C ASP A 47 -13.36 -1.64 31.09
N LEU A 48 -13.03 -0.95 32.18
CA LEU A 48 -11.79 -0.19 32.34
C LEU A 48 -10.64 -1.04 32.91
N LYS A 49 -10.80 -2.36 33.07
CA LYS A 49 -9.68 -3.21 33.50
C LYS A 49 -8.64 -3.28 32.40
N GLU A 50 -7.42 -2.88 32.75
CA GLU A 50 -6.26 -2.95 31.88
C GLU A 50 -5.24 -3.95 32.42
N PRO A 51 -4.49 -4.65 31.55
CA PRO A 51 -3.31 -5.39 31.95
C PRO A 51 -2.33 -4.52 32.73
N HIS A 52 -1.66 -5.07 33.75
CA HIS A 52 -0.84 -4.29 34.69
C HIS A 52 0.21 -3.41 33.99
N ASN A 53 0.88 -3.94 32.97
CA ASN A 53 1.86 -3.22 32.16
C ASN A 53 1.25 -2.02 31.40
N ILE A 54 0.00 -2.13 30.93
CA ILE A 54 -0.71 -1.03 30.27
C ILE A 54 -1.26 -0.03 31.28
N ALA A 55 -1.89 -0.52 32.36
CA ALA A 55 -2.38 0.30 33.47
C ALA A 55 -1.27 1.19 34.05
N SER A 56 -0.03 0.68 34.12
CA SER A 56 1.13 1.43 34.60
C SER A 56 1.42 2.68 33.76
N LYS A 57 1.06 2.69 32.47
CA LYS A 57 1.27 3.78 31.49
C LYS A 57 0.09 4.76 31.42
N ILE A 58 -1.03 4.47 32.07
CA ILE A 58 -2.25 5.29 32.00
C ILE A 58 -2.39 6.12 33.27
N ILE A 59 -2.68 7.42 33.13
CA ILE A 59 -3.09 8.25 34.25
C ILE A 59 -4.55 7.96 34.57
N ARG A 60 -5.43 8.12 33.56
CA ARG A 60 -6.86 7.83 33.62
C ARG A 60 -7.48 7.88 32.22
N TYR A 61 -8.67 7.31 32.10
CA TYR A 61 -9.57 7.55 30.97
C TYR A 61 -10.60 8.63 31.32
N ASP A 62 -10.96 9.46 30.35
CA ASP A 62 -11.83 10.63 30.55
C ASP A 62 -13.14 10.53 29.74
N ALA A 63 -13.13 9.98 28.53
CA ALA A 63 -14.29 9.95 27.64
C ALA A 63 -14.33 8.76 26.67
N LEU A 64 -15.51 8.49 26.13
CA LEU A 64 -15.73 7.70 24.92
C LEU A 64 -15.89 8.62 23.72
N PHE A 65 -15.39 8.19 22.58
CA PHE A 65 -15.62 8.80 21.28
C PHE A 65 -16.29 7.81 20.35
N SER A 66 -17.51 8.09 19.92
CA SER A 66 -18.17 7.34 18.85
C SER A 66 -17.60 7.74 17.50
N ILE A 67 -16.88 6.83 16.85
CA ILE A 67 -16.25 7.08 15.55
C ILE A 67 -17.19 6.81 14.36
N GLY A 68 -18.45 6.48 14.62
CA GLY A 68 -19.45 6.24 13.57
C GLY A 68 -19.27 4.94 12.78
N LEU A 69 -18.56 3.96 13.35
CA LEU A 69 -18.38 2.63 12.77
C LEU A 69 -19.21 1.58 13.52
N SER A 70 -19.66 0.57 12.78
CA SER A 70 -20.27 -0.65 13.32
C SER A 70 -19.55 -1.88 12.79
N LYS A 71 -19.76 -3.04 13.44
CA LYS A 71 -19.22 -4.32 12.97
C LYS A 71 -19.58 -4.59 11.51
N GLU A 72 -20.85 -4.47 11.14
CA GLU A 72 -21.33 -4.73 9.78
C GLU A 72 -20.63 -3.83 8.74
N TYR A 73 -20.35 -2.57 9.09
CA TYR A 73 -19.61 -1.68 8.21
C TYR A 73 -18.18 -2.17 7.99
N VAL A 74 -17.49 -2.60 9.07
CA VAL A 74 -16.13 -3.14 8.98
C VAL A 74 -16.11 -4.42 8.15
N ASP A 75 -17.08 -5.33 8.38
CA ASP A 75 -17.20 -6.58 7.63
C ASP A 75 -17.39 -6.34 6.13
N LYS A 76 -18.24 -5.36 5.74
CA LYS A 76 -18.46 -4.96 4.34
C LYS A 76 -17.21 -4.41 3.64
N ARG A 77 -16.19 -3.97 4.37
CA ARG A 77 -14.93 -3.48 3.80
C ARG A 77 -13.94 -4.60 3.50
N GLU A 78 -14.24 -5.84 3.87
CA GLU A 78 -13.41 -7.03 3.60
C GLU A 78 -11.96 -6.89 4.07
N LEU A 79 -11.72 -6.16 5.16
CA LEU A 79 -10.39 -6.13 5.76
C LEU A 79 -10.02 -7.52 6.28
N ASN A 80 -8.73 -7.82 6.19
CA ASN A 80 -8.12 -8.95 6.86
C ASN A 80 -6.93 -8.46 7.70
N LEU A 81 -6.27 -9.39 8.39
CA LEU A 81 -5.12 -9.08 9.24
C LEU A 81 -3.98 -8.38 8.48
N PHE A 82 -3.70 -8.81 7.25
CA PHE A 82 -2.69 -8.21 6.37
C PHE A 82 -3.03 -6.78 5.99
N ILE A 83 -4.23 -6.55 5.47
CA ILE A 83 -4.67 -5.21 5.07
C ILE A 83 -4.70 -4.29 6.29
N SER A 84 -5.11 -4.79 7.45
CA SER A 84 -5.16 -4.01 8.70
C SER A 84 -3.76 -3.58 9.15
N LEU A 85 -2.80 -4.51 9.20
CA LEU A 85 -1.41 -4.17 9.54
C LEU A 85 -0.80 -3.20 8.53
N ARG A 86 -1.03 -3.44 7.24
CA ARG A 86 -0.59 -2.56 6.16
C ARG A 86 -1.11 -1.14 6.33
N GLU A 87 -2.39 -0.95 6.64
CA GLU A 87 -3.00 0.37 6.85
C GLU A 87 -2.41 1.10 8.08
N LEU A 88 -2.09 0.38 9.16
CA LEU A 88 -1.43 0.99 10.33
C LEU A 88 0.00 1.44 10.00
N ILE A 89 0.79 0.56 9.38
CA ILE A 89 2.17 0.83 8.97
C ILE A 89 2.22 1.98 7.95
N GLN A 90 1.30 1.97 6.99
CA GLN A 90 1.20 3.01 5.97
C GLN A 90 0.96 4.39 6.56
N ASN A 91 0.11 4.51 7.60
CA ASN A 91 -0.12 5.79 8.26
C ASN A 91 1.13 6.29 9.00
N ALA A 92 1.88 5.40 9.63
CA ALA A 92 3.14 5.74 10.28
C ALA A 92 4.20 6.22 9.25
N LEU A 93 4.35 5.50 8.13
CA LEU A 93 5.24 5.88 7.02
C LEU A 93 4.88 7.24 6.42
N ASP A 94 3.58 7.48 6.20
CA ASP A 94 3.09 8.75 5.66
C ASP A 94 3.40 9.94 6.59
N GLU A 95 3.25 9.76 7.91
CA GLU A 95 3.57 10.83 8.88
C GLU A 95 5.08 11.08 8.99
N GLU A 96 5.90 10.04 8.97
CA GLU A 96 7.35 10.17 9.01
C GLU A 96 7.89 10.82 7.75
N GLU A 97 7.39 10.43 6.58
CA GLU A 97 7.78 11.05 5.31
C GLU A 97 7.31 12.51 5.24
N SER A 98 6.16 12.84 5.82
CA SER A 98 5.67 14.22 5.88
C SER A 98 6.53 15.12 6.78
N VAL A 99 7.16 14.58 7.82
CA VAL A 99 7.93 15.38 8.80
C VAL A 99 9.43 15.38 8.47
N SER A 100 9.98 14.23 8.11
CA SER A 100 11.42 14.03 7.91
C SER A 100 11.84 13.97 6.44
N GLY A 101 10.87 13.82 5.52
CA GLY A 101 11.15 13.52 4.11
C GLY A 101 11.58 12.07 3.86
N GLN A 102 11.63 11.22 4.89
CA GLN A 102 12.00 9.81 4.79
C GLN A 102 10.89 8.90 5.35
N PRO A 103 10.49 7.85 4.62
CA PRO A 103 9.47 6.91 5.09
C PRO A 103 10.11 5.86 5.99
N GLN A 104 10.41 6.22 7.24
CA GLN A 104 10.94 5.28 8.24
C GLN A 104 9.88 5.01 9.30
N VAL A 105 9.66 3.74 9.63
CA VAL A 105 8.79 3.35 10.75
C VAL A 105 9.51 2.29 11.57
N GLN A 106 9.45 2.44 12.88
CA GLN A 106 9.99 1.46 13.81
C GLN A 106 8.94 0.38 14.06
N PHE A 107 9.33 -0.88 13.87
CA PHE A 107 8.50 -2.05 14.10
C PHE A 107 9.20 -2.94 15.13
N GLU A 108 8.62 -3.05 16.33
CA GLU A 108 9.25 -3.75 17.45
C GLU A 108 8.29 -4.81 18.01
N GLN A 109 8.83 -5.93 18.48
CA GLN A 109 8.07 -6.96 19.18
C GLN A 109 8.65 -7.16 20.58
N ASP A 110 7.80 -7.08 21.61
CA ASP A 110 8.19 -7.27 23.00
C ASP A 110 7.27 -8.30 23.71
N LEU A 111 7.32 -8.36 25.05
CA LEU A 111 6.43 -9.24 25.82
C LEU A 111 4.96 -8.79 25.80
N GLN A 112 4.68 -7.54 25.45
CA GLN A 112 3.34 -6.97 25.42
C GLN A 112 2.66 -7.19 24.07
N GLY A 113 3.42 -7.26 22.98
CA GLY A 113 2.92 -7.49 21.65
C GLY A 113 3.77 -6.82 20.59
N THR A 114 3.10 -6.24 19.59
CA THR A 114 3.75 -5.58 18.45
C THR A 114 3.55 -4.08 18.53
N TRP A 115 4.63 -3.34 18.35
CA TRP A 115 4.67 -1.89 18.31
C TRP A 115 4.94 -1.38 16.91
N ILE A 116 4.12 -0.42 16.46
CA ILE A 116 4.35 0.39 15.26
C ILE A 116 4.57 1.82 15.72
N ILE A 117 5.74 2.37 15.47
CA ILE A 117 6.21 3.61 16.09
C ILE A 117 6.66 4.59 15.00
N ASP A 118 6.10 5.80 15.07
CA ASP A 118 6.51 6.97 14.28
C ASP A 118 6.82 8.16 15.19
N LYS A 119 7.67 9.07 14.71
CA LYS A 119 8.06 10.35 15.32
C LYS A 119 7.37 11.53 14.63
N GLY A 120 6.25 11.28 13.95
CA GLY A 120 5.51 12.27 13.20
C GLY A 120 4.80 13.31 14.07
N ARG A 121 3.75 13.93 13.54
CA ARG A 121 3.04 15.03 14.22
C ARG A 121 2.14 14.56 15.36
N GLY A 122 1.94 13.25 15.47
CA GLY A 122 0.97 12.60 16.37
C GLY A 122 -0.46 12.65 15.82
N LEU A 123 -1.28 11.72 16.28
CA LEU A 123 -2.68 11.61 15.90
C LEU A 123 -3.57 12.66 16.59
N LYS A 124 -4.32 13.44 15.79
CA LYS A 124 -5.43 14.30 16.26
C LYS A 124 -6.72 13.47 16.37
N LEU A 125 -7.60 13.80 17.32
CA LEU A 125 -8.84 13.05 17.50
C LEU A 125 -9.79 13.21 16.32
N GLU A 126 -9.80 14.37 15.66
CA GLU A 126 -10.57 14.63 14.44
C GLU A 126 -10.25 13.61 13.33
N ALA A 127 -9.01 13.13 13.25
CA ALA A 127 -8.62 12.13 12.26
C ALA A 127 -9.33 10.76 12.45
N LEU A 128 -9.91 10.53 13.63
CA LEU A 128 -10.72 9.35 13.94
C LEU A 128 -12.21 9.54 13.60
N ARG A 129 -12.62 10.71 13.07
CA ARG A 129 -13.95 10.91 12.47
C ARG A 129 -14.01 10.30 11.06
N MET A 130 -15.13 9.69 10.71
CA MET A 130 -15.36 9.20 9.34
C MET A 130 -15.56 10.35 8.33
N GLY A 131 -15.08 10.17 7.10
CA GLY A 131 -15.34 11.08 5.97
C GLY A 131 -14.33 12.21 5.74
N GLU A 132 -13.31 12.37 6.60
CA GLU A 132 -12.26 13.37 6.42
C GLU A 132 -10.92 12.71 6.05
N SER A 133 -10.27 13.21 4.99
CA SER A 133 -8.91 12.84 4.59
C SER A 133 -8.13 14.12 4.27
N ASN A 134 -7.06 14.38 5.05
CA ASN A 134 -6.14 15.50 4.82
C ASN A 134 -4.83 15.01 4.18
N LYS A 135 -4.92 14.00 3.32
CA LYS A 135 -3.76 13.37 2.68
C LYS A 135 -3.38 14.14 1.42
N ASP A 136 -2.09 14.43 1.28
CA ASP A 136 -1.56 14.98 0.04
C ASP A 136 -1.62 13.94 -1.09
N CYS A 137 -1.65 14.40 -2.34
CA CYS A 137 -1.80 13.53 -3.53
C CYS A 137 -0.75 12.42 -3.67
N TRP A 138 0.42 12.62 -3.06
CA TRP A 138 1.55 11.70 -3.09
C TRP A 138 1.52 10.68 -1.94
N MET A 139 0.82 10.94 -0.85
CA MET A 139 0.79 10.06 0.33
C MET A 139 0.16 8.71 -0.02
N ARG A 140 0.54 7.66 0.71
CA ARG A 140 0.07 6.29 0.46
C ARG A 140 -1.43 6.15 0.72
N GLY A 141 -1.92 6.76 1.81
CA GLY A 141 -3.33 6.76 2.16
C GLY A 141 -4.19 7.67 1.27
N TYR A 142 -5.39 7.21 0.90
CA TYR A 142 -6.31 7.95 0.03
C TYR A 142 -7.68 8.21 0.67
N PHE A 143 -8.37 7.15 1.13
CA PHE A 143 -9.78 7.21 1.53
C PHE A 143 -10.06 7.85 2.90
N GLY A 144 -9.03 8.14 3.70
CA GLY A 144 -9.20 8.69 5.05
C GLY A 144 -9.79 7.72 6.09
N GLU A 145 -10.09 6.47 5.73
CA GLU A 145 -10.74 5.49 6.63
C GLU A 145 -9.78 4.42 7.19
N GLY A 146 -8.56 4.31 6.64
CA GLY A 146 -7.63 3.18 6.85
C GLY A 146 -7.36 2.82 8.30
N LEU A 147 -6.85 3.78 9.10
CA LEU A 147 -6.55 3.59 10.52
C LEU A 147 -7.77 3.10 11.31
N LYS A 148 -8.92 3.73 11.08
CA LYS A 148 -10.17 3.46 11.81
C LYS A 148 -10.65 2.04 11.52
N LEU A 149 -10.71 1.67 10.23
CA LEU A 149 -11.11 0.34 9.80
C LEU A 149 -10.16 -0.74 10.30
N ALA A 150 -8.84 -0.53 10.16
CA ALA A 150 -7.83 -1.47 10.60
C ALA A 150 -7.89 -1.72 12.12
N ALA A 151 -7.91 -0.65 12.93
CA ALA A 151 -7.99 -0.79 14.38
C ALA A 151 -9.33 -1.40 14.84
N SER A 152 -10.43 -1.08 14.15
CA SER A 152 -11.75 -1.69 14.42
C SER A 152 -11.75 -3.18 14.10
N TYR A 153 -11.22 -3.58 12.93
CA TYR A 153 -11.11 -4.98 12.53
C TYR A 153 -10.29 -5.78 13.54
N LEU A 154 -9.11 -5.27 13.93
CA LEU A 154 -8.25 -5.92 14.92
C LEU A 154 -8.97 -6.08 16.27
N THR A 155 -9.66 -5.03 16.72
CA THR A 155 -10.41 -5.05 17.99
C THR A 155 -11.57 -6.06 17.95
N LEU A 156 -12.31 -6.13 16.83
CA LEU A 156 -13.37 -7.12 16.62
C LEU A 156 -12.85 -8.56 16.59
N ASN A 157 -11.59 -8.75 16.17
CA ASN A 157 -10.88 -10.04 16.16
C ASN A 157 -10.02 -10.26 17.42
N HIS A 158 -10.38 -9.63 18.54
CA HIS A 158 -9.75 -9.83 19.84
C HIS A 158 -8.25 -9.47 19.90
N ILE A 159 -7.79 -8.55 19.06
CA ILE A 159 -6.47 -7.93 19.13
C ILE A 159 -6.66 -6.49 19.63
N PRO A 160 -6.50 -6.22 20.94
CA PRO A 160 -6.69 -4.87 21.48
C PRO A 160 -5.67 -3.89 20.90
N VAL A 161 -6.15 -2.77 20.39
CA VAL A 161 -5.33 -1.70 19.82
C VAL A 161 -5.25 -0.53 20.78
N TYR A 162 -4.04 -0.24 21.25
CA TYR A 162 -3.73 0.95 22.04
C TYR A 162 -2.90 1.93 21.19
N ILE A 163 -3.24 3.20 21.23
CA ILE A 163 -2.51 4.25 20.53
C ILE A 163 -2.04 5.28 21.54
N PHE A 164 -0.73 5.42 21.69
CA PHE A 164 -0.10 6.49 22.45
C PHE A 164 0.27 7.60 21.48
N THR A 165 -0.19 8.82 21.72
CA THR A 165 0.09 9.98 20.87
C THR A 165 0.25 11.20 21.75
N LYS A 166 1.43 11.83 21.72
CA LYS A 166 1.78 12.92 22.63
C LYS A 166 1.58 12.50 24.09
N ASP A 167 0.66 13.13 24.81
CA ASP A 167 0.27 12.87 26.19
C ASP A 167 -1.07 12.11 26.30
N LYS A 168 -1.57 11.57 25.20
CA LYS A 168 -2.87 10.89 25.10
C LYS A 168 -2.68 9.40 24.89
N ILE A 169 -3.63 8.63 25.42
CA ILE A 169 -3.80 7.22 25.11
C ILE A 169 -5.22 7.01 24.56
N LEU A 170 -5.31 6.26 23.47
CA LEU A 170 -6.56 5.87 22.85
C LEU A 170 -6.66 4.35 22.84
N LYS A 171 -7.84 3.81 23.11
CA LYS A 171 -8.11 2.37 23.04
C LYS A 171 -9.38 2.13 22.25
N PHE A 172 -9.32 1.28 21.23
CA PHE A 172 -10.52 0.88 20.48
C PHE A 172 -11.35 -0.12 21.29
N LEU A 173 -12.67 0.07 21.27
CA LEU A 173 -13.64 -0.72 22.02
C LEU A 173 -14.85 -1.05 21.15
N VAL A 174 -15.47 -2.19 21.44
CA VAL A 174 -16.69 -2.67 20.82
C VAL A 174 -17.80 -2.62 21.87
N LEU A 175 -18.86 -1.85 21.61
CA LEU A 175 -19.97 -1.65 22.56
C LEU A 175 -21.33 -1.64 21.84
N PRO A 176 -22.37 -2.29 22.40
CA PRO A 176 -22.30 -3.25 23.51
C PRO A 176 -21.73 -4.59 23.00
N LYS A 177 -20.95 -5.30 23.83
CA LYS A 177 -20.17 -6.48 23.40
C LYS A 177 -21.02 -7.64 22.88
N ASP A 178 -22.25 -7.74 23.35
CA ASP A 178 -23.23 -8.79 23.10
C ASP A 178 -24.21 -8.46 21.96
N ALA A 179 -24.15 -7.26 21.39
CA ALA A 179 -24.98 -6.91 20.23
C ALA A 179 -24.55 -7.68 18.97
N GLN A 180 -25.53 -7.97 18.10
CA GLN A 180 -25.27 -8.56 16.78
C GLN A 180 -24.43 -7.64 15.88
N ASN A 181 -24.69 -6.33 15.95
CA ASN A 181 -24.00 -5.29 15.20
C ASN A 181 -23.53 -4.17 16.14
N PRO A 182 -22.47 -4.43 16.93
CA PRO A 182 -22.02 -3.46 17.92
C PRO A 182 -21.39 -2.25 17.26
N GLY A 183 -21.48 -1.11 17.95
CA GLY A 183 -20.77 0.11 17.59
C GLY A 183 -19.29 0.04 17.99
N ILE A 184 -18.45 0.75 17.25
CA ILE A 184 -17.04 0.92 17.59
C ILE A 184 -16.84 2.30 18.22
N PHE A 185 -16.15 2.30 19.35
CA PHE A 185 -15.82 3.47 20.13
C PHE A 185 -14.32 3.54 20.37
N VAL A 186 -13.85 4.74 20.68
CA VAL A 186 -12.47 4.97 21.14
C VAL A 186 -12.54 5.53 22.54
N LEU A 187 -11.94 4.84 23.49
CA LEU A 187 -11.74 5.31 24.85
C LEU A 187 -10.55 6.27 24.86
N ILE A 188 -10.79 7.49 25.30
CA ILE A 188 -9.82 8.59 25.34
C ILE A 188 -9.32 8.75 26.77
N GLY A 189 -8.00 8.79 26.94
CA GLY A 189 -7.37 9.01 28.23
C GLY A 189 -6.04 9.75 28.14
N ARG A 190 -5.46 10.00 29.30
CA ARG A 190 -4.14 10.62 29.46
C ARG A 190 -3.08 9.55 29.72
N SER A 191 -1.99 9.63 28.98
CA SER A 191 -0.83 8.78 29.20
C SER A 191 0.12 9.41 30.23
N LYS A 192 0.79 8.57 31.01
CA LYS A 192 1.95 8.99 31.83
C LYS A 192 3.20 9.17 30.98
N GLU A 193 3.23 8.53 29.82
CA GLU A 193 4.34 8.60 28.89
C GLU A 193 4.03 9.69 27.86
N LYS A 194 4.96 10.63 27.70
CA LYS A 194 4.90 11.60 26.61
C LYS A 194 5.72 11.05 25.45
N VAL A 195 5.05 10.74 24.34
CA VAL A 195 5.70 10.20 23.14
C VAL A 195 5.82 11.29 22.08
N GLN A 196 6.92 11.29 21.33
CA GLN A 196 7.02 12.03 20.08
C GLN A 196 6.31 11.22 18.99
N GLY A 197 5.42 11.84 18.21
CA GLY A 197 4.62 11.13 17.19
C GLY A 197 3.56 10.20 17.77
N THR A 198 3.46 8.99 17.21
CA THR A 198 2.47 7.98 17.57
C THR A 198 3.13 6.62 17.80
N ARG A 199 2.67 5.90 18.83
CA ARG A 199 3.03 4.50 19.06
C ARG A 199 1.76 3.66 19.13
N ILE A 200 1.61 2.71 18.24
CA ILE A 200 0.47 1.79 18.19
C ILE A 200 0.94 0.45 18.74
N LEU A 201 0.25 -0.04 19.77
CA LEU A 201 0.45 -1.36 20.33
C LEU A 201 -0.71 -2.28 19.94
N LEU A 202 -0.36 -3.39 19.32
CA LEU A 202 -1.23 -4.54 19.09
C LEU A 202 -0.99 -5.53 20.23
N TYR A 203 -1.80 -5.40 21.29
CA TYR A 203 -1.54 -6.10 22.54
C TYR A 203 -1.77 -7.62 22.41
N GLY A 204 -0.82 -8.40 22.88
CA GLY A 204 -0.82 -9.86 22.82
C GLY A 204 -0.63 -10.44 21.41
N TYR A 205 -0.50 -9.59 20.38
CA TYR A 205 -0.37 -10.02 19.00
C TYR A 205 1.09 -9.91 18.53
N LYS A 206 1.58 -10.99 17.90
CA LYS A 206 2.89 -11.05 17.25
C LYS A 206 2.69 -11.63 15.85
N PRO A 207 2.81 -10.82 14.79
CA PRO A 207 2.76 -11.32 13.43
C PRO A 207 3.99 -12.16 13.13
N ASP A 208 3.81 -13.07 12.17
CA ASP A 208 4.89 -13.85 11.58
C ASP A 208 5.96 -12.92 10.97
N PRO A 209 7.25 -13.08 11.31
CA PRO A 209 8.34 -12.27 10.76
C PRO A 209 8.40 -12.27 9.23
N GLU A 210 8.25 -13.44 8.58
CA GLU A 210 8.31 -13.54 7.11
C GLU A 210 7.22 -12.70 6.45
N PHE A 211 6.06 -12.65 7.09
CA PHE A 211 4.94 -11.85 6.65
C PHE A 211 5.21 -10.35 6.79
N ILE A 212 5.86 -9.91 7.88
CA ILE A 212 6.20 -8.50 8.11
C ILE A 212 7.29 -8.01 7.17
N GLU A 213 8.33 -8.82 6.94
CA GLU A 213 9.44 -8.48 6.03
C GLU A 213 8.93 -8.13 4.63
N LYS A 214 7.82 -8.73 4.19
CA LYS A 214 7.21 -8.44 2.90
C LYS A 214 6.35 -7.19 2.87
N ILE A 215 5.80 -6.69 3.98
CA ILE A 215 4.78 -5.61 3.96
C ILE A 215 5.32 -4.33 3.33
N VAL A 216 6.57 -3.98 3.63
CA VAL A 216 7.23 -2.76 3.14
C VAL A 216 8.40 -3.15 2.27
N ARG A 217 8.47 -2.57 1.07
CA ARG A 217 9.47 -2.91 0.06
C ARG A 217 10.89 -2.96 0.59
N PHE A 218 11.29 -1.95 1.37
CA PHE A 218 12.65 -1.82 1.90
C PHE A 218 12.89 -2.62 3.19
N TRP A 219 11.93 -3.45 3.62
CA TRP A 219 12.13 -4.49 4.62
C TRP A 219 12.31 -5.88 4.01
N ASN A 220 12.02 -6.03 2.72
CA ASN A 220 12.08 -7.31 2.05
C ASN A 220 13.52 -7.64 1.63
N ASN A 221 14.17 -8.51 2.39
CA ASN A 221 15.52 -8.98 2.13
C ASN A 221 15.67 -9.72 0.79
N GLU A 222 14.59 -10.34 0.25
CA GLU A 222 14.63 -11.00 -1.06
C GLU A 222 14.84 -10.01 -2.22
N LEU A 223 14.50 -8.73 -2.00
CA LEU A 223 14.72 -7.65 -2.97
C LEU A 223 16.08 -6.98 -2.80
N GLU A 224 16.83 -7.32 -1.75
CA GLU A 224 18.17 -6.79 -1.52
C GLU A 224 19.08 -7.14 -2.71
N ASN A 225 19.77 -6.15 -3.26
CA ASN A 225 20.62 -6.29 -4.44
C ASN A 225 19.90 -6.76 -5.73
N LYS A 226 18.54 -6.73 -5.76
CA LYS A 226 17.73 -7.04 -6.95
C LYS A 226 17.21 -5.79 -7.66
N LEU A 227 17.43 -4.60 -7.12
CA LEU A 227 17.00 -3.35 -7.75
C LEU A 227 17.69 -3.19 -9.12
N ILE A 228 16.89 -3.15 -10.19
CA ILE A 228 17.39 -2.87 -11.53
C ILE A 228 17.43 -1.36 -11.76
N ALA A 229 16.34 -0.67 -11.42
CA ALA A 229 16.23 0.79 -11.53
C ALA A 229 15.16 1.34 -10.59
N GLU A 230 15.40 2.55 -10.08
CA GLU A 230 14.40 3.41 -9.45
C GLU A 230 14.37 4.74 -10.20
N VAL A 231 13.18 5.17 -10.62
CA VAL A 231 12.97 6.42 -11.37
C VAL A 231 11.94 7.26 -10.64
N LYS A 232 12.24 8.54 -10.45
CA LYS A 232 11.30 9.52 -9.89
C LYS A 232 10.60 10.25 -11.03
N PHE A 233 9.28 10.33 -10.95
CA PHE A 233 8.48 11.13 -11.86
C PHE A 233 7.16 11.51 -11.21
N SER A 234 6.54 12.58 -11.71
CA SER A 234 5.22 13.06 -11.30
C SER A 234 4.10 12.38 -12.09
N SER A 235 2.87 12.46 -11.58
CA SER A 235 1.66 12.09 -12.33
C SER A 235 0.92 13.33 -12.80
N LYS A 236 -0.03 13.17 -13.73
CA LYS A 236 -0.85 14.30 -14.22
C LYS A 236 -1.61 15.00 -13.09
N ASP A 237 -1.99 14.26 -12.06
CA ASP A 237 -2.80 14.74 -10.94
C ASP A 237 -1.99 15.14 -9.71
N CYS A 238 -0.66 14.98 -9.74
CA CYS A 238 0.21 15.27 -8.60
C CYS A 238 1.59 15.69 -9.10
N PRO A 239 1.97 16.98 -8.97
CA PRO A 239 3.23 17.50 -9.50
C PRO A 239 4.46 17.02 -8.73
N LYS A 240 4.29 16.49 -7.51
CA LYS A 240 5.39 15.94 -6.72
C LYS A 240 5.94 14.69 -7.40
N GLU A 241 7.24 14.64 -7.63
CA GLU A 241 7.89 13.44 -8.13
C GLU A 241 8.04 12.39 -7.05
N MET A 242 7.70 11.15 -7.38
CA MET A 242 7.79 10.02 -6.46
C MET A 242 8.41 8.80 -7.17
N PRO A 243 9.11 7.92 -6.42
CA PRO A 243 9.86 6.84 -7.01
C PRO A 243 8.97 5.67 -7.44
N SER A 244 9.22 5.15 -8.63
CA SER A 244 8.79 3.80 -9.05
C SER A 244 10.03 2.96 -9.33
N ALA A 245 9.99 1.68 -8.97
CA ALA A 245 11.12 0.77 -9.06
C ALA A 245 10.76 -0.56 -9.72
N ILE A 246 11.77 -1.20 -10.32
CA ILE A 246 11.70 -2.52 -10.94
C ILE A 246 12.85 -3.38 -10.42
N PHE A 247 12.56 -4.65 -10.15
CA PHE A 247 13.47 -5.59 -9.50
C PHE A 247 13.62 -6.87 -10.32
N ASP A 248 14.84 -7.42 -10.35
CA ASP A 248 15.16 -8.74 -10.91
C ASP A 248 14.76 -9.85 -9.92
N PHE A 249 13.49 -9.84 -9.57
CA PHE A 249 12.83 -10.79 -8.70
C PHE A 249 11.43 -11.00 -9.24
N PRO A 250 10.90 -12.23 -9.36
CA PRO A 250 9.63 -12.43 -10.04
C PRO A 250 8.42 -12.08 -9.17
N ASN A 251 7.37 -11.60 -9.84
CA ASN A 251 5.99 -11.78 -9.42
C ASN A 251 5.53 -11.04 -8.14
N LEU A 252 6.26 -10.06 -7.60
CA LEU A 252 5.77 -9.21 -6.50
C LEU A 252 5.28 -7.85 -7.00
N LEU A 253 4.16 -7.38 -6.44
CA LEU A 253 3.66 -6.03 -6.64
C LEU A 253 3.64 -5.24 -5.34
N TYR A 254 4.34 -4.12 -5.36
CA TYR A 254 4.24 -3.05 -4.39
C TYR A 254 3.59 -1.83 -5.04
N ILE A 255 2.82 -1.10 -4.24
CA ILE A 255 2.30 0.20 -4.60
C ILE A 255 2.70 1.16 -3.50
N ARG A 256 3.49 2.18 -3.87
CA ARG A 256 3.98 3.21 -2.93
C ARG A 256 4.75 2.60 -1.75
N ASN A 257 5.63 1.65 -2.06
CA ASN A 257 6.41 0.82 -1.13
C ASN A 257 5.59 -0.18 -0.30
N MET A 258 4.27 -0.26 -0.45
CA MET A 258 3.43 -1.19 0.31
C MET A 258 3.12 -2.42 -0.52
N TYR A 259 3.35 -3.60 0.04
CA TYR A 259 3.05 -4.86 -0.64
C TYR A 259 1.55 -5.01 -0.86
N VAL A 260 1.20 -5.38 -2.09
CA VAL A 260 -0.18 -5.62 -2.51
C VAL A 260 -0.44 -7.12 -2.65
N GLY A 261 0.57 -7.86 -3.08
CA GLY A 261 0.48 -9.30 -3.32
C GLY A 261 1.31 -9.71 -4.52
N GLU A 262 1.19 -10.98 -4.88
CA GLU A 262 1.80 -11.50 -6.09
C GLU A 262 1.06 -11.03 -7.34
N MET A 263 1.78 -10.67 -8.41
CA MET A 263 1.20 -10.27 -9.70
C MET A 263 0.24 -11.33 -10.27
N SER A 264 0.60 -12.61 -10.13
CA SER A 264 -0.23 -13.76 -10.50
C SER A 264 -1.60 -13.75 -9.81
N GLN A 265 -1.67 -13.24 -8.58
CA GLN A 265 -2.89 -13.20 -7.77
C GLN A 265 -3.68 -11.92 -7.98
N VAL A 266 -3.00 -10.77 -8.00
CA VAL A 266 -3.63 -9.43 -8.02
C VAL A 266 -3.93 -8.94 -9.43
N ALA A 267 -3.06 -9.20 -10.40
CA ALA A 267 -3.23 -8.81 -11.81
C ALA A 267 -3.67 -9.99 -12.71
N LYS A 268 -3.85 -11.18 -12.10
CA LYS A 268 -4.19 -12.45 -12.77
C LYS A 268 -3.21 -12.83 -13.89
N ARG A 269 -1.95 -12.40 -13.75
CA ARG A 269 -0.86 -12.62 -14.72
C ARG A 269 0.44 -12.81 -13.98
N LYS A 270 1.20 -13.85 -14.33
CA LYS A 270 2.55 -14.04 -13.75
C LYS A 270 3.45 -12.90 -14.21
N SER A 271 4.47 -12.57 -13.43
CA SER A 271 5.47 -11.57 -13.82
C SER A 271 6.87 -12.13 -13.70
N LEU A 272 7.72 -11.85 -14.67
CA LEU A 272 9.14 -12.20 -14.66
C LEU A 272 9.95 -11.30 -13.72
N LEU A 273 9.46 -10.07 -13.52
CA LEU A 273 10.05 -9.05 -12.65
C LEU A 273 9.05 -8.64 -11.56
N SER A 274 9.52 -7.83 -10.61
CA SER A 274 8.71 -7.25 -9.54
C SER A 274 8.74 -5.75 -9.65
N TYR A 275 7.65 -5.12 -9.20
CA TYR A 275 7.44 -3.68 -9.41
C TYR A 275 7.00 -3.02 -8.11
N ASP A 276 7.53 -1.82 -7.87
CA ASP A 276 6.96 -0.87 -6.92
C ASP A 276 6.54 0.38 -7.67
N LEU A 277 5.24 0.63 -7.75
CA LEU A 277 4.69 1.67 -8.60
C LEU A 277 3.97 2.72 -7.77
N TRP A 278 4.36 3.99 -7.91
CA TRP A 278 3.80 5.04 -7.05
C TRP A 278 2.41 5.51 -7.49
N TRP A 279 2.20 5.61 -8.80
CA TRP A 279 1.02 6.26 -9.37
C TRP A 279 -0.05 5.27 -9.83
N VAL A 280 -0.16 4.14 -9.12
CA VAL A 280 -1.27 3.19 -9.25
C VAL A 280 -2.20 3.37 -8.05
N ARG A 281 -3.51 3.47 -8.31
CA ARG A 281 -4.51 3.56 -7.23
C ARG A 281 -5.17 2.21 -7.02
N LEU A 282 -5.24 1.78 -5.77
CA LEU A 282 -6.08 0.66 -5.33
C LEU A 282 -7.51 1.14 -5.10
N ASP A 283 -8.46 0.22 -5.19
CA ASP A 283 -9.86 0.51 -4.88
C ASP A 283 -10.12 0.57 -3.36
N ILE A 284 -11.39 0.77 -3.02
CA ILE A 284 -11.83 0.82 -1.62
C ILE A 284 -11.68 -0.55 -0.94
N SER A 285 -11.65 -1.66 -1.68
CA SER A 285 -11.36 -2.99 -1.13
C SER A 285 -9.86 -3.27 -0.97
N ARG A 286 -9.00 -2.29 -1.29
CA ARG A 286 -7.54 -2.35 -1.19
C ARG A 286 -6.93 -3.36 -2.17
N LYS A 287 -7.66 -3.69 -3.24
CA LYS A 287 -7.29 -4.63 -4.30
C LYS A 287 -7.13 -3.88 -5.62
N LEU A 288 -6.38 -4.49 -6.55
CA LEU A 288 -6.32 -4.00 -7.92
C LEU A 288 -7.61 -4.45 -8.63
N MET A 289 -8.38 -3.51 -9.17
CA MET A 289 -9.55 -3.84 -9.97
C MET A 289 -9.15 -4.08 -11.42
N THR A 290 -9.89 -4.95 -12.10
CA THR A 290 -9.71 -5.22 -13.55
C THR A 290 -9.70 -3.93 -14.38
N GLN A 291 -10.53 -2.95 -14.02
CA GLN A 291 -10.61 -1.65 -14.71
C GLN A 291 -9.37 -0.76 -14.50
N THR A 292 -8.64 -0.94 -13.40
CA THR A 292 -7.39 -0.22 -13.09
C THR A 292 -6.15 -0.97 -13.58
N THR A 293 -6.29 -2.23 -13.99
CA THR A 293 -5.18 -3.03 -14.54
C THR A 293 -4.48 -2.37 -15.74
N PRO A 294 -5.15 -1.67 -16.67
CA PRO A 294 -4.44 -0.91 -17.71
C PRO A 294 -3.47 0.14 -17.15
N GLN A 295 -3.83 0.80 -16.04
CA GLN A 295 -2.97 1.80 -15.39
C GLN A 295 -1.66 1.19 -14.89
N LEU A 296 -1.70 -0.05 -14.39
CA LEU A 296 -0.49 -0.80 -14.01
C LEU A 296 0.50 -0.87 -15.18
N PHE A 297 0.03 -1.24 -16.37
CA PHE A 297 0.89 -1.36 -17.56
C PHE A 297 1.41 -0.02 -18.05
N PHE A 298 0.60 1.05 -17.99
CA PHE A 298 1.07 2.39 -18.34
C PHE A 298 2.16 2.89 -17.39
N GLU A 299 2.05 2.62 -16.09
CA GLU A 299 3.08 2.99 -15.11
C GLU A 299 4.37 2.20 -15.31
N ILE A 300 4.29 0.90 -15.61
CA ILE A 300 5.46 0.09 -15.98
C ILE A 300 6.09 0.63 -17.27
N ALA A 301 5.28 0.93 -18.29
CA ALA A 301 5.78 1.46 -19.57
C ALA A 301 6.47 2.82 -19.40
N LYS A 302 5.94 3.69 -18.52
CA LYS A 302 6.57 4.97 -18.19
C LYS A 302 7.90 4.78 -17.48
N LEU A 303 7.97 3.88 -16.49
CA LEU A 303 9.23 3.52 -15.83
C LEU A 303 10.27 3.03 -16.85
N LEU A 304 9.86 2.15 -17.76
CA LEU A 304 10.73 1.64 -18.83
C LEU A 304 11.16 2.76 -19.78
N GLY A 305 10.26 3.66 -20.20
CA GLY A 305 10.61 4.80 -21.06
C GLY A 305 11.68 5.72 -20.46
N LEU A 306 11.71 5.84 -19.14
CA LEU A 306 12.64 6.72 -18.42
C LEU A 306 13.97 6.05 -18.01
N SER A 307 14.12 4.73 -18.14
CA SER A 307 15.35 4.04 -17.71
C SER A 307 15.86 3.03 -18.75
N VAL A 308 17.01 3.32 -19.35
CA VAL A 308 17.71 2.42 -20.29
C VAL A 308 18.06 1.10 -19.61
N VAL A 309 18.53 1.14 -18.35
CA VAL A 309 18.91 -0.06 -17.58
C VAL A 309 17.69 -0.96 -17.35
N ALA A 310 16.54 -0.36 -16.99
CA ALA A 310 15.29 -1.09 -16.85
C ALA A 310 14.85 -1.74 -18.16
N ARG A 311 14.92 -1.01 -19.28
CA ARG A 311 14.58 -1.58 -20.59
C ARG A 311 15.48 -2.73 -20.96
N LYS A 312 16.80 -2.59 -20.82
CA LYS A 312 17.75 -3.67 -21.15
C LYS A 312 17.40 -4.95 -20.42
N LYS A 313 17.23 -4.87 -19.10
CA LYS A 313 16.87 -6.02 -18.29
C LYS A 313 15.49 -6.60 -18.64
N PHE A 314 14.52 -5.74 -18.94
CA PHE A 314 13.20 -6.18 -19.39
C PHE A 314 13.29 -6.96 -20.72
N VAL A 315 14.07 -6.47 -21.69
CA VAL A 315 14.29 -7.14 -22.98
C VAL A 315 15.06 -8.45 -22.81
N GLU A 316 16.08 -8.49 -21.95
CA GLU A 316 16.77 -9.73 -21.59
C GLU A 316 15.77 -10.79 -21.10
N LYS A 317 14.80 -10.42 -20.24
CA LYS A 317 13.74 -11.35 -19.80
C LYS A 317 12.82 -11.82 -20.92
N LEU A 318 12.51 -10.97 -21.91
CA LEU A 318 11.77 -11.38 -23.11
C LEU A 318 12.56 -12.39 -23.94
N VAL A 319 13.88 -12.21 -24.06
CA VAL A 319 14.76 -13.15 -24.76
C VAL A 319 14.91 -14.47 -24.00
N GLU A 320 15.18 -14.42 -22.69
CA GLU A 320 15.29 -15.60 -21.82
C GLU A 320 14.05 -16.50 -21.89
N THR A 321 12.87 -15.90 -22.03
CA THR A 321 11.59 -16.62 -22.12
C THR A 321 11.17 -16.99 -23.54
N GLY A 322 11.97 -16.63 -24.56
CA GLY A 322 11.68 -16.90 -25.96
C GLY A 322 10.57 -16.05 -26.57
N MET A 323 10.09 -15.01 -25.87
CA MET A 323 9.12 -14.06 -26.41
C MET A 323 9.74 -13.16 -27.48
N LEU A 324 11.04 -12.86 -27.38
CA LEU A 324 11.78 -12.10 -28.38
C LEU A 324 13.00 -12.92 -28.82
N LYS A 325 13.14 -13.18 -30.12
CA LYS A 325 14.29 -13.92 -30.66
C LYS A 325 14.56 -13.60 -32.11
N THR A 326 15.77 -13.89 -32.55
CA THR A 326 16.10 -13.96 -33.98
C THR A 326 15.85 -15.36 -34.52
N ARG A 327 15.32 -15.46 -35.74
CA ARG A 327 15.14 -16.70 -36.48
C ARG A 327 15.79 -16.58 -37.86
N ARG A 328 16.36 -17.67 -38.38
CA ARG A 328 16.80 -17.76 -39.78
C ARG A 328 15.68 -18.31 -40.66
N ILE A 329 15.41 -17.64 -41.78
CA ILE A 329 14.51 -18.09 -42.84
C ILE A 329 15.38 -18.24 -44.09
N GLY A 330 15.74 -19.48 -44.42
CA GLY A 330 16.84 -19.76 -45.34
C GLY A 330 18.16 -19.18 -44.82
N GLU A 331 18.81 -18.35 -45.63
CA GLU A 331 20.05 -17.63 -45.27
C GLU A 331 19.80 -16.26 -44.63
N LYS A 332 18.54 -15.84 -44.54
CA LYS A 332 18.15 -14.48 -44.15
C LYS A 332 17.68 -14.44 -42.69
N LEU A 333 17.79 -13.26 -42.08
CA LEU A 333 17.47 -13.04 -40.67
C LEU A 333 16.06 -12.46 -40.55
N ALA A 334 15.30 -12.95 -39.57
CA ALA A 334 14.03 -12.39 -39.12
C ALA A 334 14.06 -12.21 -37.60
N ILE A 335 13.26 -11.27 -37.10
CA ILE A 335 12.98 -11.11 -35.67
C ILE A 335 11.57 -11.62 -35.42
N GLU A 336 11.42 -12.51 -34.46
CA GLU A 336 10.11 -12.97 -33.99
C GLU A 336 9.84 -12.38 -32.62
N PHE A 337 8.72 -11.66 -32.49
CA PHE A 337 8.20 -11.23 -31.21
C PHE A 337 6.86 -11.90 -30.92
N ASN A 338 6.89 -12.96 -30.11
CA ASN A 338 5.73 -13.77 -29.72
C ASN A 338 5.44 -13.58 -28.22
N PRO A 339 4.79 -12.47 -27.81
CA PRO A 339 4.50 -12.19 -26.42
C PRO A 339 3.56 -13.24 -25.80
N ILE A 340 3.89 -13.69 -24.59
CA ILE A 340 3.00 -14.53 -23.79
C ILE A 340 2.06 -13.61 -23.00
N PHE A 341 0.82 -13.45 -23.46
CA PHE A 341 -0.14 -12.51 -22.87
C PHE A 341 -0.64 -12.88 -21.46
N SER A 342 -0.35 -14.09 -20.97
CA SER A 342 -0.59 -14.48 -19.57
C SER A 342 0.51 -14.01 -18.61
N ILE A 343 1.59 -13.42 -19.15
CA ILE A 343 2.72 -12.85 -18.42
C ILE A 343 2.68 -11.32 -18.57
N VAL A 344 2.95 -10.59 -17.48
CA VAL A 344 2.91 -9.12 -17.43
C VAL A 344 3.79 -8.49 -18.51
N GLU A 345 5.03 -8.97 -18.65
CA GLU A 345 6.00 -8.43 -19.61
C GLU A 345 5.53 -8.59 -21.06
N GLY A 346 4.87 -9.71 -21.40
CA GLY A 346 4.26 -9.91 -22.72
C GLY A 346 2.97 -9.10 -22.89
N HIS A 347 2.14 -9.02 -21.85
CA HIS A 347 0.85 -8.34 -21.90
C HIS A 347 0.96 -6.81 -21.90
N LEU A 348 2.07 -6.25 -21.42
CA LEU A 348 2.36 -4.82 -21.46
C LEU A 348 2.17 -4.23 -22.88
N PHE A 349 2.60 -4.98 -23.90
CA PHE A 349 2.56 -4.55 -25.30
C PHE A 349 1.15 -4.44 -25.90
N VAL A 350 0.12 -4.99 -25.23
CA VAL A 350 -1.29 -4.74 -25.59
C VAL A 350 -1.66 -3.28 -25.29
N TYR A 351 -1.11 -2.72 -24.22
CA TYR A 351 -1.45 -1.39 -23.72
C TYR A 351 -0.47 -0.32 -24.19
N ALA A 352 0.84 -0.61 -24.18
CA ALA A 352 1.86 0.39 -24.44
C ALA A 352 3.13 -0.22 -25.05
N PHE A 353 3.75 0.53 -25.96
CA PHE A 353 5.11 0.28 -26.42
C PHE A 353 6.03 1.36 -25.81
N PRO A 354 6.88 1.02 -24.81
CA PRO A 354 7.68 2.03 -24.12
C PRO A 354 8.65 2.75 -25.06
N GLU A 355 8.90 4.03 -24.77
CA GLU A 355 9.88 4.82 -25.53
C GLU A 355 11.28 4.20 -25.44
N GLY A 356 12.00 4.15 -26.57
CA GLY A 356 13.32 3.52 -26.67
C GLY A 356 13.33 1.99 -26.55
N MET A 357 12.17 1.33 -26.49
CA MET A 357 12.09 -0.13 -26.40
C MET A 357 12.59 -0.81 -27.69
N PHE A 358 12.26 -0.27 -28.87
CA PHE A 358 12.74 -0.82 -30.14
C PHE A 358 14.26 -0.77 -30.24
N ASP A 359 14.88 0.36 -29.88
CA ASP A 359 16.34 0.48 -29.83
C ASP A 359 16.97 -0.57 -28.92
N THR A 360 16.30 -0.85 -27.80
CA THR A 360 16.76 -1.87 -26.84
C THR A 360 16.60 -3.29 -27.40
N PHE A 361 15.51 -3.58 -28.12
CA PHE A 361 15.34 -4.86 -28.83
C PHE A 361 16.51 -5.08 -29.80
N VAL A 362 16.81 -4.07 -30.60
CA VAL A 362 17.86 -4.11 -31.62
C VAL A 362 19.26 -4.26 -30.98
N ASP A 363 19.54 -3.53 -29.90
CA ASP A 363 20.79 -3.63 -29.14
C ASP A 363 21.00 -5.04 -28.58
N ILE A 364 20.03 -5.55 -27.82
CA ILE A 364 20.14 -6.87 -27.17
C ILE A 364 20.20 -8.02 -28.18
N LEU A 365 19.55 -7.89 -29.34
CA LEU A 365 19.63 -8.88 -30.42
C LEU A 365 20.90 -8.75 -31.27
N GLY A 366 21.77 -7.76 -31.02
CA GLY A 366 23.01 -7.55 -31.77
C GLY A 366 22.79 -7.05 -33.21
N LEU A 367 21.75 -6.22 -33.42
CA LEU A 367 21.31 -5.75 -34.73
C LEU A 367 21.43 -4.23 -34.92
N VAL A 368 22.20 -3.54 -34.08
CA VAL A 368 22.32 -2.07 -34.07
C VAL A 368 22.64 -1.50 -35.46
N GLU A 369 23.61 -2.08 -36.16
CA GLU A 369 24.03 -1.66 -37.50
C GLU A 369 22.97 -1.94 -38.60
N LYS A 370 21.96 -2.77 -38.29
CA LYS A 370 20.92 -3.19 -39.22
C LYS A 370 19.55 -2.60 -38.90
N LYS A 371 19.47 -1.66 -37.95
CA LYS A 371 18.20 -1.08 -37.47
C LYS A 371 17.33 -0.55 -38.61
N ASP A 372 17.92 0.17 -39.55
CA ASP A 372 17.18 0.83 -40.64
C ASP A 372 16.60 -0.16 -41.67
N PHE A 373 17.02 -1.42 -41.64
CA PHE A 373 16.50 -2.49 -42.49
C PHE A 373 15.34 -3.25 -41.82
N ILE A 374 15.01 -2.98 -40.56
CA ILE A 374 13.95 -3.71 -39.86
C ILE A 374 12.58 -3.16 -40.27
N ARG A 375 11.67 -4.05 -40.67
CA ARG A 375 10.28 -3.69 -41.05
C ARG A 375 9.28 -4.52 -40.27
N ARG A 376 8.23 -3.86 -39.78
CA ARG A 376 7.10 -4.55 -39.13
C ARG A 376 6.30 -5.30 -40.20
N VAL A 377 6.05 -6.58 -39.93
CA VAL A 377 5.25 -7.47 -40.79
C VAL A 377 4.25 -8.25 -39.94
N THR A 378 3.11 -8.59 -40.55
CA THR A 378 1.96 -9.25 -39.92
C THR A 378 1.53 -10.54 -40.63
N SER A 379 1.97 -10.75 -41.87
CA SER A 379 1.64 -11.94 -42.67
C SER A 379 2.88 -12.65 -43.19
N HIS A 380 2.72 -13.91 -43.60
CA HIS A 380 3.81 -14.68 -44.20
C HIS A 380 4.26 -14.08 -45.54
N GLU A 381 3.32 -13.57 -46.33
CA GLU A 381 3.60 -12.91 -47.61
C GLU A 381 4.45 -11.64 -47.41
N GLU A 382 4.16 -10.85 -46.36
CA GLU A 382 4.97 -9.69 -45.99
C GLU A 382 6.37 -10.10 -45.52
N VAL A 383 6.51 -11.23 -44.81
CA VAL A 383 7.83 -11.76 -44.43
C VAL A 383 8.66 -12.08 -45.68
N GLU A 384 8.10 -12.80 -46.64
CA GLU A 384 8.79 -13.15 -47.89
C GLU A 384 9.17 -11.91 -48.71
N ARG A 385 8.25 -10.93 -48.79
CA ARG A 385 8.49 -9.66 -49.48
C ARG A 385 9.57 -8.81 -48.80
N ALA A 386 9.55 -8.69 -47.48
CA ALA A 386 10.60 -7.98 -46.75
C ALA A 386 11.97 -8.61 -47.03
N ILE A 387 12.05 -9.94 -47.00
CA ILE A 387 13.29 -10.68 -47.27
C ILE A 387 13.78 -10.45 -48.71
N SER A 388 12.88 -10.44 -49.71
CA SER A 388 13.26 -10.21 -51.11
C SER A 388 13.74 -8.77 -51.36
N GLU A 389 13.22 -7.80 -50.60
CA GLU A 389 13.65 -6.39 -50.60
C GLU A 389 14.93 -6.16 -49.75
N GLY A 390 15.52 -7.20 -49.16
CA GLY A 390 16.74 -7.11 -48.35
C GLY A 390 16.52 -6.56 -46.93
N MET A 391 15.27 -6.50 -46.49
CA MET A 391 14.86 -6.07 -45.15
C MET A 391 14.89 -7.23 -44.15
N ILE A 392 14.88 -6.89 -42.85
CA ILE A 392 14.74 -7.82 -41.73
C ILE A 392 13.30 -7.74 -41.24
N PRO A 393 12.45 -8.73 -41.52
CA PRO A 393 11.08 -8.72 -41.00
C PRO A 393 11.08 -8.88 -39.48
N LEU A 394 10.38 -7.99 -38.80
CA LEU A 394 9.94 -8.12 -37.41
C LEU A 394 8.49 -8.61 -37.42
N LEU A 395 8.31 -9.90 -37.19
CA LEU A 395 7.00 -10.53 -37.14
C LEU A 395 6.31 -10.17 -35.82
N LEU A 396 5.19 -9.47 -35.92
CA LEU A 396 4.35 -9.09 -34.80
C LEU A 396 2.96 -9.75 -34.90
N PRO A 397 2.38 -10.19 -33.76
CA PRO A 397 0.98 -10.53 -33.69
C PRO A 397 0.11 -9.34 -34.12
N TYR A 398 -0.97 -9.64 -34.82
CA TYR A 398 -1.92 -8.64 -35.31
C TYR A 398 -2.45 -7.74 -34.18
N GLU A 399 -2.68 -8.32 -33.00
CA GLU A 399 -3.27 -7.68 -31.82
C GLU A 399 -2.44 -6.51 -31.27
N ILE A 400 -1.13 -6.49 -31.55
CA ILE A 400 -0.23 -5.45 -31.05
C ILE A 400 0.43 -4.64 -32.15
N SER A 401 0.21 -4.99 -33.42
CA SER A 401 0.91 -4.39 -34.55
C SER A 401 0.84 -2.86 -34.56
N ASP A 402 -0.35 -2.28 -34.30
CA ASP A 402 -0.56 -0.83 -34.29
C ASP A 402 0.18 -0.10 -33.15
N ARG A 403 0.54 -0.82 -32.07
CA ARG A 403 1.31 -0.26 -30.96
C ARG A 403 2.78 -0.04 -31.31
N PHE A 404 3.24 -0.65 -32.40
CA PHE A 404 4.62 -0.58 -32.90
C PHE A 404 4.71 0.37 -34.11
N SER A 405 3.87 1.40 -34.17
CA SER A 405 3.86 2.39 -35.25
C SER A 405 5.15 3.21 -35.38
N SER A 406 6.00 3.20 -34.35
CA SER A 406 7.37 3.75 -34.40
C SER A 406 8.31 2.94 -35.29
N ILE A 407 7.95 1.69 -35.63
CA ILE A 407 8.67 0.83 -36.56
C ILE A 407 7.99 0.94 -37.92
N PRO A 408 8.72 1.28 -39.00
CA PRO A 408 8.15 1.35 -40.33
C PRO A 408 7.49 0.02 -40.72
N SER A 409 6.25 0.07 -41.22
CA SER A 409 5.64 -1.07 -41.90
C SER A 409 6.36 -1.34 -43.21
N LEU A 410 6.29 -2.58 -43.68
CA LEU A 410 6.69 -2.91 -45.05
C LEU A 410 5.85 -2.19 -46.10
#